data_AF-A0A2T4CS19-F1
#
_entry.id   AF-A0A2T4CS19-F1
#
_cell.length_a   1.000
_cell.length_b   1.000
_cell.length_c   1.000
_cell.angle_alpha   90.00
_cell.angle_beta   90.00
_cell.angle_gamma   90.00
#
_symmetry.space_group_name_H-M   'P 1'
#
loop_
_entity.id
_entity.type
_entity.pdbx_description
1 polymer ?
#
loop_
_entity_poly.entity_id
_entity_poly.type
_entity_poly.pdbx_seq_one_letter_code
_entity_poly.pdbx_strand_id
1 'polypeptide(L)'
;MRIAKLATFVIRSLEQMRSQDTNHLQGEAMSKFRTESDSMGTVEIPATALWGAQTERARQNFQLSGHRFPSAFITALARVKYAAAHANAELDVIQSEQAQAIKTAA
;
A
#
# COMPACT_ATOMS: atom_id res chain seq x y z
N MET A 1 -3.63 -12.55 -54.23
CA MET A 1 -2.80 -11.90 -53.18
C MET A 1 -3.55 -10.89 -52.28
N ARG A 2 -4.89 -10.80 -52.31
CA ARG A 2 -5.67 -9.85 -51.48
C ARG A 2 -6.36 -10.48 -50.25
N ILE A 3 -6.61 -11.79 -50.27
CA ILE A 3 -7.30 -12.52 -49.18
C ILE A 3 -6.39 -12.69 -47.95
N ALA A 4 -5.11 -13.00 -48.14
CA ALA A 4 -4.15 -13.16 -47.03
C ALA A 4 -3.93 -11.86 -46.24
N LYS A 5 -3.93 -10.70 -46.92
CA LYS A 5 -3.82 -9.38 -46.27
C LYS A 5 -5.04 -9.04 -45.41
N LEU A 6 -6.23 -9.50 -45.81
CA LEU A 6 -7.47 -9.27 -45.05
C LEU A 6 -7.50 -10.11 -43.76
N ALA A 7 -7.09 -11.38 -43.86
CA ALA A 7 -7.02 -12.28 -42.69
C ALA A 7 -6.00 -11.79 -41.66
N THR A 8 -4.81 -11.37 -42.08
CA THR A 8 -3.81 -10.78 -41.17
C THR A 8 -4.29 -9.47 -40.56
N PHE A 9 -5.04 -8.65 -41.31
CA PHE A 9 -5.59 -7.39 -40.79
C PHE A 9 -6.67 -7.62 -39.72
N VAL A 10 -7.58 -8.59 -39.94
CA VAL A 10 -8.62 -8.94 -38.96
C VAL A 10 -8.00 -9.57 -37.71
N ILE A 11 -7.05 -10.49 -37.85
CA ILE A 11 -6.36 -11.11 -36.71
C ILE A 11 -5.60 -10.05 -35.90
N ARG A 12 -4.86 -9.15 -36.57
CA ARG A 12 -4.14 -8.06 -35.91
C ARG A 12 -5.09 -7.05 -35.24
N SER A 13 -6.27 -6.81 -35.81
CA SER A 13 -7.31 -5.97 -35.21
C SER A 13 -7.95 -6.62 -33.98
N LEU A 14 -8.15 -7.95 -34.00
CA LEU A 14 -8.64 -8.71 -32.84
C LEU A 14 -7.59 -8.80 -31.73
N GLU A 15 -6.30 -8.93 -32.07
CA GLU A 15 -5.20 -8.86 -31.10
C GLU A 15 -5.03 -7.46 -30.50
N GLN A 16 -5.22 -6.40 -31.29
CA GLN A 16 -5.20 -5.02 -30.80
C GLN A 16 -6.38 -4.73 -29.86
N MET A 17 -7.60 -5.20 -30.18
CA MET A 17 -8.75 -5.08 -29.27
C MET A 17 -8.52 -5.85 -27.96
N ARG A 18 -8.04 -7.10 -28.04
CA ARG A 18 -7.71 -7.90 -26.84
C ARG A 18 -6.62 -7.26 -25.97
N SER A 19 -5.68 -6.53 -26.58
CA SER A 19 -4.59 -5.83 -25.86
C SER A 19 -5.05 -4.50 -25.24
N GLN A 20 -6.07 -3.85 -25.80
CA GLN A 20 -6.65 -2.61 -25.25
C GLN A 20 -7.48 -2.90 -23.99
N ASP A 21 -8.23 -4.00 -23.97
CA ASP A 21 -9.01 -4.43 -22.79
C ASP A 21 -8.11 -4.84 -21.61
N THR A 22 -6.97 -5.49 -21.88
CA THR A 22 -5.99 -5.84 -20.83
C THR A 22 -5.28 -4.61 -20.26
N ASN A 23 -5.04 -3.57 -21.07
CA ASN A 23 -4.44 -2.31 -20.60
C ASN A 23 -5.43 -1.46 -19.80
N HIS A 24 -6.73 -1.49 -20.15
CA HIS A 24 -7.76 -0.75 -19.42
C HIS A 24 -7.98 -1.31 -18.00
N LEU A 25 -7.92 -2.64 -17.83
CA LEU A 25 -7.98 -3.30 -16.52
C LEU A 25 -6.74 -3.06 -15.64
N GLN A 26 -5.58 -2.79 -16.24
CA GLN A 26 -4.35 -2.46 -15.50
C GLN A 26 -4.32 -0.98 -15.09
N GLY A 27 -4.93 -0.06 -15.85
CA GLY A 27 -4.94 1.38 -15.55
C GLY A 27 -5.83 1.79 -14.36
N GLU A 28 -6.95 1.11 -14.14
CA GLU A 28 -7.86 1.43 -13.02
C GLU A 28 -7.46 0.79 -11.68
N ALA A 29 -6.69 -0.31 -11.71
CA ALA A 29 -6.18 -0.95 -10.48
C ALA A 29 -5.12 -0.08 -9.77
N MET A 30 -4.38 0.74 -10.53
CA MET A 30 -3.26 1.56 -10.05
C MET A 30 -3.64 2.72 -9.11
N SER A 31 -4.93 3.06 -8.96
CA SER A 31 -5.38 4.10 -8.00
C SER A 31 -5.93 3.53 -6.69
N LYS A 32 -6.22 2.23 -6.63
CA LYS A 32 -6.82 1.59 -5.44
C LYS A 32 -5.77 1.09 -4.46
N PHE A 33 -4.57 0.79 -4.93
CA PHE A 33 -3.49 0.22 -4.14
C PHE A 33 -2.18 0.98 -4.36
N ARG A 34 -1.37 1.05 -3.31
CA ARG A 34 0.00 1.55 -3.30
C ARG A 34 0.92 0.39 -2.95
N THR A 35 2.08 0.32 -3.58
CA THR A 35 3.08 -0.72 -3.31
C THR A 35 4.04 -0.24 -2.24
N GLU A 36 4.24 -1.03 -1.19
CA GLU A 36 5.31 -0.83 -0.23
C GLU A 36 6.29 -2.01 -0.21
N SER A 37 7.50 -1.76 0.27
CA SER A 37 8.53 -2.79 0.46
C SER A 37 9.01 -2.83 1.91
N ASP A 38 9.23 -4.03 2.41
CA ASP A 38 9.99 -4.32 3.64
C ASP A 38 11.12 -5.31 3.33
N SER A 39 11.80 -5.83 4.36
CA SER A 39 12.88 -6.80 4.19
C SER A 39 12.45 -8.17 3.64
N MET A 40 11.14 -8.43 3.56
CA MET A 40 10.56 -9.67 3.02
C MET A 40 10.05 -9.50 1.57
N GLY A 41 10.24 -8.32 0.98
CA GLY A 41 9.86 -8.00 -0.41
C GLY A 41 8.76 -6.95 -0.49
N THR A 42 8.03 -6.94 -1.60
CA THR A 42 6.94 -5.97 -1.86
C THR A 42 5.57 -6.51 -1.45
N VAL A 43 4.63 -5.60 -1.16
CA VAL A 43 3.23 -5.91 -0.90
C VAL A 43 2.33 -4.76 -1.37
N GLU A 44 1.16 -5.10 -1.91
CA GLU A 44 0.15 -4.13 -2.30
C GLU A 44 -0.75 -3.79 -1.11
N ILE A 45 -0.93 -2.50 -0.85
CA ILE A 45 -1.69 -1.96 0.28
C ILE A 45 -2.77 -1.04 -0.27
N PRO A 46 -4.02 -1.05 0.24
CA PRO A 46 -5.03 -0.09 -0.19
C PRO A 46 -4.53 1.35 -0.04
N ALA A 47 -4.78 2.20 -1.04
CA ALA A 47 -4.28 3.57 -1.06
C ALA A 47 -4.80 4.42 0.13
N THR A 48 -5.97 4.07 0.66
CA THR A 48 -6.60 4.74 1.82
C THR A 48 -6.10 4.23 3.18
N ALA A 49 -5.32 3.15 3.21
CA ALA A 49 -4.82 2.58 4.45
C ALA A 49 -3.63 3.38 4.98
N LEU A 50 -3.70 3.72 6.27
CA LEU A 50 -2.63 4.45 6.99
C LEU A 50 -1.47 3.54 7.44
N TRP A 51 -1.60 2.21 7.29
CA TRP A 51 -0.57 1.25 7.69
C TRP A 51 0.34 0.85 6.52
N GLY A 52 1.53 0.36 6.86
CA GLY A 52 2.54 -0.08 5.88
C GLY A 52 2.68 -1.60 5.73
N ALA A 53 3.75 -2.01 5.03
CA ALA A 53 3.98 -3.37 4.56
C ALA A 53 3.91 -4.42 5.67
N GLN A 54 4.54 -4.15 6.81
CA GLN A 54 4.57 -5.09 7.93
C GLN A 54 3.18 -5.37 8.50
N THR A 55 2.34 -4.35 8.61
CA THR A 55 0.96 -4.51 9.11
C THR A 55 0.11 -5.23 8.09
N GLU A 56 0.30 -4.96 6.80
CA GLU A 56 -0.41 -5.66 5.74
C GLU A 56 -0.05 -7.15 5.72
N ARG A 57 1.24 -7.51 5.86
CA ARG A 57 1.65 -8.90 6.01
C ARG A 57 1.05 -9.56 7.24
N ALA A 58 1.02 -8.88 8.39
CA ALA A 58 0.38 -9.42 9.59
C ALA A 58 -1.12 -9.66 9.35
N ARG A 59 -1.81 -8.74 8.69
CA ARG A 59 -3.22 -8.90 8.30
C ARG A 59 -3.42 -10.11 7.37
N GLN A 60 -2.48 -10.36 6.46
CA GLN A 60 -2.49 -11.50 5.53
C GLN A 60 -2.11 -12.84 6.17
N ASN A 61 -1.30 -12.85 7.23
CA ASN A 61 -0.81 -14.07 7.86
C ASN A 61 -1.66 -14.52 9.06
N PHE A 62 -2.33 -13.60 9.76
CA PHE A 62 -3.00 -13.87 11.04
C PHE A 62 -4.53 -13.72 10.98
N GLN A 63 -5.20 -14.47 10.10
CA GLN A 63 -6.68 -14.52 10.02
C GLN A 63 -7.29 -15.59 10.95
N LEU A 64 -6.83 -15.66 12.18
CA LEU A 64 -7.15 -16.80 13.07
C LEU A 64 -8.47 -16.64 13.83
N SER A 65 -8.66 -15.51 14.52
CA SER A 65 -9.72 -15.38 15.54
C SER A 65 -10.66 -14.19 15.35
N GLY A 66 -10.39 -13.30 14.39
CA GLY A 66 -11.22 -12.10 14.15
C GLY A 66 -11.16 -11.04 15.28
N HIS A 67 -10.49 -11.33 16.39
CA HIS A 67 -10.31 -10.37 17.48
C HIS A 67 -9.40 -9.21 17.06
N ARG A 68 -9.76 -8.01 17.51
CA ARG A 68 -8.98 -6.78 17.33
C ARG A 68 -8.41 -6.32 18.66
N PHE A 69 -7.34 -5.53 18.60
CA PHE A 69 -6.83 -4.88 19.80
C PHE A 69 -7.91 -3.96 20.41
N PRO A 70 -8.09 -3.97 21.74
CA PRO A 70 -8.96 -3.02 22.42
C PRO A 70 -8.50 -1.58 22.17
N SER A 71 -9.43 -0.63 22.11
CA SER A 71 -9.11 0.80 21.92
C SER A 71 -8.12 1.32 22.97
N ALA A 72 -8.28 0.90 24.23
CA ALA A 72 -7.37 1.27 25.31
C ALA A 72 -5.90 0.88 25.04
N PHE A 73 -5.67 -0.27 24.39
CA PHE A 73 -4.33 -0.69 24.01
C PHE A 73 -3.73 0.22 22.93
N ILE A 74 -4.54 0.59 21.93
CA ILE A 74 -4.12 1.48 20.84
C ILE A 74 -3.78 2.87 21.41
N THR A 75 -4.63 3.42 22.29
CA THR A 75 -4.36 4.70 22.97
C THR A 75 -3.10 4.65 23.83
N ALA A 76 -2.87 3.55 24.56
CA ALA A 76 -1.65 3.38 25.34
C ALA A 76 -0.40 3.38 24.45
N LEU A 77 -0.44 2.66 23.32
CA LEU A 77 0.66 2.63 22.37
C LEU A 77 0.93 4.02 21.75
N ALA A 78 -0.12 4.77 21.42
CA ALA A 78 0.02 6.13 20.92
C ALA A 78 0.73 7.05 21.95
N ARG A 79 0.32 7.00 23.22
CA ARG A 79 1.00 7.75 24.31
C ARG A 79 2.48 7.39 24.46
N VAL A 80 2.82 6.11 24.32
CA VAL A 80 4.23 5.67 24.34
C VAL A 80 5.00 6.28 23.17
N LYS A 81 4.42 6.34 21.97
CA LYS A 81 5.04 6.96 20.80
C LYS A 81 5.19 8.47 20.94
N TYR A 82 4.20 9.15 21.53
CA TYR A 82 4.31 10.57 21.88
C TYR A 82 5.49 10.82 22.82
N ALA A 83 5.56 10.07 23.93
CA ALA A 83 6.62 10.23 24.92
C ALA A 83 8.01 9.93 24.34
N ALA A 84 8.12 8.90 23.51
CA ALA A 84 9.37 8.56 22.83
C ALA A 84 9.80 9.68 21.86
N ALA A 85 8.87 10.23 21.07
CA ALA A 85 9.17 11.36 20.19
C ALA A 85 9.56 12.62 20.98
N HIS A 86 8.99 12.83 22.17
CA HIS A 86 9.40 13.89 23.07
C HIS A 86 10.83 13.74 23.55
N ALA A 87 11.15 12.60 24.17
CA ALA A 87 12.48 12.33 24.69
C ALA A 87 13.54 12.34 23.57
N ASN A 88 13.24 11.78 22.40
CA ASN A 88 14.18 11.77 21.28
C ASN A 88 14.44 13.16 20.69
N ALA A 89 13.48 14.08 20.80
CA ALA A 89 13.70 15.47 20.40
C ALA A 89 14.59 16.22 21.40
N GLU A 90 14.40 15.99 22.71
CA GLU A 90 15.25 16.58 23.75
C GLU A 90 16.70 16.10 23.68
N LEU A 91 16.91 14.89 23.16
CA LEU A 91 18.23 14.29 22.96
C LEU A 91 18.81 14.53 21.55
N ASP A 92 18.16 15.34 20.72
CA ASP A 92 18.54 15.63 19.32
C ASP A 92 18.73 14.36 18.44
N VAL A 93 18.06 13.26 18.77
CA VAL A 93 18.09 12.01 18.01
C VAL A 93 17.24 12.13 16.73
N ILE A 94 16.20 12.95 16.77
CA ILE A 94 15.33 13.25 15.62
C ILE A 94 15.13 14.76 15.50
N GLN A 95 14.82 15.23 14.29
CA GLN A 95 14.58 16.64 14.05
C GLN A 95 13.28 17.10 14.74
N SER A 96 13.25 18.35 15.20
CA SER A 96 12.08 18.92 15.90
C SER A 96 10.78 18.82 15.07
N GLU A 97 10.87 19.03 13.75
CA GLU A 97 9.73 18.89 12.83
C GLU A 97 9.19 17.44 12.81
N GLN A 98 10.07 16.45 12.74
CA GLN A 98 9.70 15.03 12.78
C GLN A 98 9.08 14.67 14.13
N ALA A 99 9.66 15.15 15.23
CA ALA A 99 9.12 14.93 16.55
C ALA A 99 7.71 15.52 16.69
N GLN A 100 7.49 16.73 16.18
CA GLN A 100 6.19 17.39 16.23
C GLN A 100 5.15 16.67 15.38
N ALA A 101 5.52 16.19 14.19
CA ALA A 101 4.66 15.39 13.35
C ALA A 101 4.22 14.09 14.05
N ILE A 102 5.17 13.37 14.68
CA ILE A 102 4.87 12.13 15.43
C ILE A 102 3.97 12.42 16.62
N LYS A 103 4.26 13.47 17.40
CA LYS A 103 3.45 13.89 18.56
C LYS A 103 2.03 14.28 18.18
N THR A 104 1.84 14.89 17.01
CA THR A 104 0.51 15.33 16.55
C THR A 104 -0.33 14.17 16.02
N ALA A 105 0.32 13.16 15.44
CA ALA A 105 -0.33 11.95 14.94
C ALA A 105 -0.67 10.92 16.05
N ALA A 106 -0.04 11.03 17.21
CA ALA A 106 -0.20 10.14 18.36
C ALA A 106 -1.26 10.65 19.35
#